data_AF-A0A3B1CYD0-F1
#
_entry.id   AF-A0A3B1CYD0-F1
#
_cell.length_a   1.000
_cell.length_b   1.000
_cell.length_c   1.000
_cell.angle_alpha   90.00
_cell.angle_beta   90.00
_cell.angle_gamma   90.00
#
_symmetry.space_group_name_H-M   'P 1'
#
loop_
_entity.id
_entity.type
_entity.pdbx_description
1 polymer ?
#
loop_
_entity_poly.entity_id
_entity_poly.type
_entity_poly.pdbx_seq_one_letter_code
_entity_poly.pdbx_strand_id
1 'polypeptide(L)'
;MINIKRALKSKRLISALTGITPDEFFKLIASFAKIWNQTKEAKYGLEHRQRKPGGGTKGFLKTIEDKSFYILFYYKCYPTFD
;
A
#
# COMPACT_ATOMS: atom_id res chain seq x y z
N MET A 1 12.20 4.17 8.62
CA MET A 1 11.07 4.03 7.66
C MET A 1 11.05 5.29 6.79
N ILE A 2 10.75 5.18 5.49
CA ILE A 2 10.72 6.35 4.60
C ILE A 2 9.63 7.32 5.08
N ASN A 3 9.91 8.61 5.11
CA ASN A 3 8.90 9.62 5.44
C ASN A 3 8.00 9.88 4.22
N ILE A 4 6.93 9.10 4.11
CA ILE A 4 5.99 9.14 2.97
C ILE A 4 5.34 10.52 2.83
N LYS A 5 4.99 11.18 3.95
CA LYS A 5 4.42 12.53 3.95
C LYS A 5 5.35 13.55 3.30
N ARG A 6 6.66 13.44 3.54
CA ARG A 6 7.66 14.29 2.88
C ARG A 6 7.79 13.95 1.40
N ALA A 7 7.78 12.67 1.04
CA ALA A 7 7.87 12.24 -0.36
C ALA A 7 6.68 12.76 -1.18
N LEU A 8 5.45 12.68 -0.65
CA LEU A 8 4.23 13.14 -1.31
C LEU A 8 4.22 14.66 -1.60
N LYS A 9 4.94 15.46 -0.80
CA LYS A 9 5.03 16.92 -1.00
C LYS A 9 5.99 17.30 -2.13
N SER A 10 6.76 16.36 -2.67
CA SER A 10 7.74 16.63 -3.72
C SER A 10 7.52 15.70 -4.89
N LYS A 11 7.07 16.25 -6.03
CA LYS A 11 6.92 15.51 -7.28
C LYS A 11 8.18 14.70 -7.63
N ARG A 12 9.36 15.31 -7.47
CA ARG A 12 10.65 14.65 -7.71
C ARG A 12 10.85 13.44 -6.80
N LEU A 13 10.63 13.59 -5.49
CA LEU A 13 10.87 12.50 -4.54
C LEU A 13 9.91 11.34 -4.75
N ILE A 14 8.61 11.60 -4.93
CA ILE A 14 7.67 10.50 -5.14
C ILE A 14 7.96 9.77 -6.44
N SER A 15 8.20 10.47 -7.55
CA SER A 15 8.48 9.82 -8.83
C SER A 15 9.79 9.04 -8.82
N ALA A 16 10.81 9.52 -8.11
CA ALA A 16 12.05 8.76 -7.94
C ALA A 16 11.84 7.46 -7.13
N LEU A 17 10.99 7.50 -6.10
CA LEU A 17 10.78 6.38 -5.19
C LEU A 17 9.74 5.37 -5.71
N THR A 18 8.70 5.81 -6.39
CA THR A 18 7.56 4.95 -6.78
C THR A 18 7.35 4.86 -8.29
N GLY A 19 8.07 5.66 -9.08
CA GLY A 19 7.91 5.71 -10.54
C GLY A 19 6.71 6.51 -11.03
N ILE A 20 5.89 7.08 -10.15
CA ILE A 20 4.67 7.83 -10.51
C ILE A 20 4.60 9.21 -9.85
N THR A 21 3.72 10.07 -10.35
CA THR A 21 3.49 11.42 -9.81
C THR A 21 2.59 11.40 -8.57
N PRO A 22 2.54 12.50 -7.78
CA PRO A 22 1.62 12.59 -6.64
C PRO A 22 0.16 12.37 -7.04
N ASP A 23 -0.29 12.95 -8.14
CA ASP A 23 -1.69 12.87 -8.58
C ASP A 23 -2.06 11.44 -8.99
N GLU A 24 -1.18 10.74 -9.70
CA GLU A 24 -1.36 9.32 -10.03
C GLU A 24 -1.40 8.46 -8.78
N PHE A 25 -0.55 8.76 -7.78
CA PHE A 25 -0.55 8.05 -6.52
C PHE A 25 -1.87 8.22 -5.75
N PHE A 26 -2.41 9.45 -5.68
CA PHE A 26 -3.71 9.69 -5.03
C PHE A 26 -4.88 9.04 -5.78
N LYS A 27 -4.86 9.06 -7.12
CA LYS A 27 -5.85 8.32 -7.94
C LYS A 27 -5.79 6.82 -7.68
N LEU A 28 -4.58 6.25 -7.58
CA LEU A 28 -4.38 4.84 -7.27
C LEU A 28 -4.86 4.47 -5.87
N ILE A 29 -4.61 5.31 -4.85
CA ILE A 29 -5.03 5.04 -3.48
C ILE A 29 -6.53 4.84 -3.38
N ALA A 30 -7.34 5.64 -4.08
CA ALA A 30 -8.79 5.55 -4.01
C ALA A 30 -9.31 4.17 -4.46
N SER A 31 -8.81 3.65 -5.59
CA SER A 31 -9.17 2.32 -6.08
C SER A 31 -8.55 1.21 -5.23
N PHE A 32 -7.29 1.37 -4.81
CA PHE A 32 -6.59 0.41 -3.98
C PHE A 32 -7.29 0.22 -2.62
N ALA A 33 -7.71 1.29 -1.96
CA ALA A 33 -8.41 1.23 -0.67
C ALA A 33 -9.71 0.43 -0.77
N LYS A 34 -10.47 0.65 -1.85
CA LYS A 34 -11.71 -0.10 -2.12
C LYS A 34 -11.44 -1.58 -2.27
N ILE A 35 -10.50 -1.96 -3.15
CA ILE A 35 -10.17 -3.37 -3.41
C ILE A 35 -9.59 -4.02 -2.14
N TRP A 36 -8.69 -3.34 -1.44
CA TRP A 36 -8.10 -3.84 -0.19
C TRP A 36 -9.16 -4.23 0.83
N ASN A 37 -10.14 -3.34 1.06
CA ASN A 37 -11.22 -3.62 2.01
C ASN A 37 -12.11 -4.78 1.52
N GLN A 38 -12.50 -4.79 0.24
CA GLN A 38 -13.30 -5.88 -0.33
C GLN A 38 -12.60 -7.25 -0.20
N THR A 39 -11.31 -7.33 -0.56
CA THR A 39 -10.52 -8.55 -0.44
C THR A 39 -10.37 -8.98 1.01
N LYS A 40 -10.18 -8.03 1.93
CA LYS A 40 -10.04 -8.30 3.36
C LYS A 40 -11.33 -8.88 3.95
N GLU A 41 -12.48 -8.29 3.64
CA GLU A 41 -13.79 -8.79 4.09
C GLU A 41 -14.12 -10.16 3.50
N ALA A 42 -13.90 -10.35 2.19
CA ALA A 42 -14.08 -11.64 1.54
C ALA A 42 -13.24 -12.73 2.21
N LYS A 43 -11.97 -12.44 2.52
CA LYS A 43 -11.07 -13.39 3.20
C LYS A 43 -11.52 -13.73 4.62
N TYR A 44 -12.16 -12.79 5.34
CA TYR A 44 -12.69 -13.08 6.67
C TYR A 44 -13.97 -13.90 6.66
N GLY A 45 -14.77 -13.85 5.58
CA GLY A 45 -15.99 -14.64 5.44
C GLY A 45 -15.78 -16.10 5.01
N LEU A 46 -14.59 -16.46 4.50
CA LEU A 46 -14.34 -17.75 3.83
C LEU A 46 -13.73 -18.85 4.73
N GLU A 47 -13.22 -18.52 5.92
CA GLU A 47 -12.45 -19.47 6.73
C GLU A 47 -13.07 -19.71 8.11
N HIS A 48 -13.03 -20.96 8.59
CA HIS A 48 -13.19 -21.32 10.00
C HIS A 48 -12.00 -20.79 10.84
N ARG A 49 -11.88 -19.47 10.91
CA ARG A 49 -10.80 -18.82 11.66
C ARG A 49 -11.03 -19.01 13.16
N GLN A 50 -10.00 -19.49 13.83
CA GLN A 50 -9.95 -19.50 15.30
C GLN A 50 -9.93 -18.08 15.88
N ARG A 51 -9.37 -17.10 15.16
CA ARG A 51 -9.22 -15.71 15.62
C ARG A 51 -10.12 -14.75 14.85
N LYS A 52 -10.82 -13.88 15.59
CA LYS A 52 -11.59 -12.76 15.04
C LYS A 52 -10.74 -11.91 14.09
N PRO A 53 -11.37 -11.26 13.10
CA PRO A 53 -10.72 -10.21 12.31
C PRO A 53 -9.93 -9.23 13.19
N GLY A 54 -8.68 -8.98 12.84
CA GLY A 54 -7.80 -8.08 13.62
C GLY A 54 -7.20 -8.67 14.91
N GLY A 55 -7.50 -9.92 15.28
CA GLY A 55 -6.97 -10.58 16.48
C GLY A 55 -5.54 -11.13 16.37
N GLY A 56 -4.80 -10.78 15.32
CA GLY A 56 -3.40 -11.16 15.12
C GLY A 56 -2.46 -9.96 15.27
N THR A 57 -1.15 -10.20 15.16
CA THR A 57 -0.13 -9.14 15.19
C THR A 57 -0.39 -8.11 14.10
N LYS A 58 -0.43 -6.84 14.50
CA LYS A 58 -0.68 -5.72 13.58
C LYS A 58 0.58 -5.45 12.77
N GLY A 59 0.51 -5.62 11.44
CA GLY A 59 1.62 -5.31 10.53
C GLY A 59 2.12 -3.87 10.65
N PHE A 60 3.36 -3.64 10.23
CA PHE A 60 4.05 -2.35 10.40
C PHE A 60 3.45 -1.22 9.53
N LEU A 61 2.98 -1.55 8.32
CA LEU A 61 2.33 -0.60 7.41
C LEU A 61 0.87 -0.39 7.84
N LYS A 62 0.57 0.77 8.44
CA LYS A 62 -0.72 1.01 9.10
C LYS A 62 -1.76 1.54 8.13
N THR A 63 -1.39 2.52 7.31
CA THR A 63 -2.32 3.20 6.41
C THR A 63 -2.41 2.51 5.05
N ILE A 64 -3.36 2.90 4.21
CA ILE A 64 -3.42 2.43 2.82
C ILE A 64 -2.25 3.04 2.03
N GLU A 65 -1.96 4.31 2.30
CA GLU A 65 -0.86 5.06 1.71
C GLU A 65 0.49 4.38 1.99
N ASP A 66 0.71 3.90 3.21
CA ASP A 66 1.92 3.14 3.56
C ASP A 66 2.04 1.87 2.71
N LYS A 67 0.93 1.12 2.58
CA LYS A 67 0.92 -0.14 1.82
C LYS A 67 1.16 0.10 0.34
N SER A 68 0.42 1.01 -0.27
CA SER A 68 0.56 1.35 -1.69
C SER A 68 1.94 1.92 -2.00
N PHE A 69 2.47 2.81 -1.15
CA PHE A 69 3.81 3.37 -1.33
C PHE A 69 4.88 2.28 -1.33
N TYR A 70 4.87 1.40 -0.33
CA TYR A 70 5.90 0.37 -0.21
C TYR A 70 5.80 -0.71 -1.29
N ILE A 71 4.60 -1.02 -1.79
CA ILE A 71 4.44 -1.89 -2.96
C ILE A 71 5.10 -1.26 -4.19
N LEU A 72 4.80 0.00 -4.48
CA LEU A 72 5.39 0.68 -5.64
C LEU A 72 6.89 0.90 -5.49
N PHE A 73 7.36 1.25 -4.29
CA PHE A 73 8.78 1.36 -3.99
C PHE A 73 9.50 0.03 -4.19
N TYR A 74 8.89 -1.07 -3.73
CA TYR A 74 9.40 -2.41 -4.00
C TYR A 74 9.46 -2.67 -5.51
N TYR A 75 8.39 -2.45 -6.27
CA TYR A 75 8.41 -2.63 -7.74
C TYR A 75 9.44 -1.75 -8.45
N LYS A 76 9.66 -0.53 -7.96
CA LYS A 76 10.62 0.40 -8.56
C LYS A 76 12.07 0.00 -8.30
N CYS A 77 12.35 -0.54 -7.11
CA CYS A 77 13.70 -0.92 -6.69
C CYS A 77 14.03 -2.38 -6.99
N TYR A 78 13.03 -3.25 -7.12
CA TYR A 78 13.23 -4.67 -7.37
C TYR A 78 13.43 -4.87 -8.89
N PRO A 79 14.62 -5.31 -9.32
CA PRO A 79 14.93 -5.54 -10.73
C PRO A 79 14.30 -6.86 -11.18
N THR A 80 12.98 -6.95 -11.14
CA THR A 80 12.22 -8.16 -11.54
C THR A 80 12.01 -8.30 -13.03
N PHE A 81 12.41 -7.30 -13.80
CA PHE A 81 12.47 -7.38 -15.25
C PHE A 81 13.92 -7.09 -15.62
N ASP A 82 14.56 -8.13 -16.15
CA ASP A 82 15.79 -8.07 -16.96
C ASP A 82 15.59 -7.05 -18.12
#